data_AF-A0A9E2CHH0-F1
#
_entry.id   AF-A0A9E2CHH0-F1
#
_cell.length_a   1.000
_cell.length_b   1.000
_cell.length_c   1.000
_cell.angle_alpha   90.00
_cell.angle_beta   90.00
_cell.angle_gamma   90.00
#
_symmetry.space_group_name_H-M   'P 1'
#
loop_
_entity.id
_entity.type
_entity.pdbx_description
1 polymer ?
#
loop_
_entity_poly.entity_id
_entity_poly.type
_entity_poly.pdbx_seq_one_letter_code
_entity_poly.pdbx_strand_id
1 'polypeptide(L)' 'MRLSWSREEVDRKLQDIMKSIHKACLDTAKSYGTPGNYVNGANIAGFVKIADAMLDQGVV' A
#
# COMPACT_ATOMS: atom_id res chain seq x y z
N MET A 1 10.86 10.57 24.18
CA MET A 1 12.11 10.78 23.41
C MET A 1 11.80 10.66 21.93
N ARG A 2 12.26 11.60 21.09
CA ARG A 2 12.26 11.42 19.63
C ARG A 2 13.59 10.75 19.24
N LEU A 3 13.54 9.50 18.81
CA LEU A 3 14.70 8.81 18.26
C LEU A 3 14.77 9.16 16.77
N SER A 4 15.91 9.66 16.30
CA SER A 4 16.17 9.90 14.88
C SER A 4 16.80 8.64 14.26
N TRP A 5 16.27 8.21 13.13
CA TRP A 5 16.83 7.09 12.36
C TRP A 5 18.10 7.48 11.62
N SER A 6 18.99 6.50 11.42
CA SER A 6 20.13 6.68 10.52
C SER A 6 19.67 6.74 9.06
N ARG A 7 20.53 7.25 8.16
CA ARG A 7 20.23 7.27 6.72
C ARG A 7 20.00 5.86 6.16
N GLU A 8 20.81 4.90 6.60
CA GLU A 8 20.74 3.50 6.18
C GLU A 8 19.44 2.84 6.65
N GLU A 9 18.96 3.21 7.85
CA GLU A 9 17.67 2.74 8.35
C GLU A 9 16.50 3.32 7.55
N VAL A 10 16.57 4.62 7.21
CA VAL A 10 15.57 5.27 6.36
C VAL A 10 15.53 4.61 4.98
N ASP A 11 16.69 4.38 4.35
CA ASP A 11 16.77 3.76 3.02
C ASP A 11 16.20 2.34 3.02
N ARG A 12 16.59 1.51 4.00
CA ARG A 12 16.05 0.15 4.14
C ARG A 12 14.53 0.15 4.29
N LYS A 13 13.99 1.02 5.15
CA LYS A 13 12.54 1.16 5.34
C LYS A 13 11.86 1.59 4.05
N LEU A 14 12.44 2.54 3.32
CA LEU A 14 11.90 2.99 2.04
C LEU A 14 11.87 1.84 1.02
N GLN A 15 12.95 1.06 0.88
CA GLN A 15 12.99 -0.10 -0.01
C GLN A 15 11.89 -1.12 0.33
N ASP A 16 11.68 -1.40 1.61
CA ASP A 16 10.65 -2.34 2.06
C ASP A 16 9.24 -1.83 1.79
N ILE A 17 9.01 -0.51 1.98
CA ILE A 17 7.74 0.15 1.63
C ILE A 17 7.50 0.03 0.12
N MET A 18 8.50 0.32 -0.71
CA MET A 18 8.35 0.26 -2.17
C MET A 18 8.08 -1.16 -2.68
N LYS A 19 8.73 -2.18 -2.11
CA LYS A 19 8.44 -3.60 -2.41
C LYS A 19 7.00 -3.96 -2.04
N SER A 20 6.53 -3.48 -0.89
CA SER A 20 5.16 -3.72 -0.42
C SER A 20 4.13 -3.06 -1.34
N ILE A 21 4.37 -1.81 -1.77
CA ILE A 21 3.51 -1.11 -2.74
C ILE A 21 3.45 -1.88 -4.07
N HIS A 22 4.61 -2.29 -4.59
CA HIS A 22 4.70 -3.03 -5.85
C HIS A 22 3.90 -4.34 -5.79
N LYS A 23 4.06 -5.12 -4.71
CA LYS A 23 3.33 -6.36 -4.50
C LYS A 23 1.81 -6.11 -4.42
N ALA A 24 1.38 -5.12 -3.65
CA ALA A 24 -0.03 -4.78 -3.51
C ALA A 24 -0.67 -4.42 -4.85
N CYS A 25 0.01 -3.65 -5.70
CA CYS A 25 -0.48 -3.31 -7.03
C CYS A 25 -0.66 -4.55 -7.90
N LEU A 26 0.33 -5.44 -7.97
CA LEU A 26 0.27 -6.64 -8.80
C LEU A 26 -0.80 -7.63 -8.32
N ASP A 27 -0.85 -7.90 -7.02
CA ASP A 27 -1.80 -8.84 -6.42
C ASP A 27 -3.23 -8.34 -6.58
N THR A 28 -3.47 -7.04 -6.38
CA THR A 28 -4.78 -6.41 -6.56
C THR A 28 -5.19 -6.41 -8.03
N ALA A 29 -4.30 -5.96 -8.92
CA ALA A 29 -4.60 -5.93 -10.36
C ALA A 29 -4.94 -7.34 -10.90
N LYS A 30 -4.25 -8.37 -10.42
CA LYS A 30 -4.55 -9.77 -10.75
C LYS A 30 -5.91 -10.20 -10.19
N SER A 31 -6.21 -9.89 -8.94
CA SER A 31 -7.47 -10.27 -8.27
C SER A 31 -8.70 -9.64 -8.90
N TYR A 32 -8.55 -8.46 -9.51
CA TYR A 32 -9.63 -7.72 -10.19
C TYR A 32 -9.60 -7.89 -11.72
N GLY A 33 -8.89 -8.89 -12.24
CA GLY A 33 -8.95 -9.28 -13.66
C GLY A 33 -8.16 -8.40 -14.64
N THR A 34 -7.28 -7.53 -14.14
CA THR A 34 -6.40 -6.69 -14.97
C THR A 34 -4.92 -6.89 -14.63
N PRO A 35 -4.37 -8.12 -14.73
CA PRO A 35 -3.02 -8.44 -14.29
C PRO A 35 -1.97 -7.55 -14.99
N GLY A 36 -0.99 -7.07 -14.22
CA GLY A 36 0.07 -6.19 -14.71
C GLY A 36 -0.32 -4.71 -14.85
N ASN A 37 -1.61 -4.36 -14.72
CA ASN A 37 -2.04 -2.96 -14.77
C ASN A 37 -1.82 -2.27 -13.40
N TYR A 38 -0.71 -1.56 -13.25
CA TYR A 38 -0.36 -0.82 -12.04
C TYR A 38 -1.36 0.29 -11.68
N VAL A 39 -1.94 0.97 -12.68
CA VAL A 39 -2.88 2.06 -12.43
C VAL A 39 -4.14 1.50 -11.76
N ASN A 40 -4.68 0.41 -12.31
CA ASN A 40 -5.83 -0.28 -11.70
C ASN A 40 -5.46 -0.84 -10.32
N GLY A 41 -4.33 -1.55 -10.23
CA GLY A 41 -3.88 -2.15 -8.97
C GLY A 41 -3.71 -1.12 -7.84
N ALA A 42 -3.05 0.00 -8.13
CA ALA A 42 -2.80 1.06 -7.15
C ALA A 42 -4.10 1.73 -6.70
N ASN A 43 -4.96 2.11 -7.65
CA ASN A 43 -6.22 2.78 -7.35
C ASN A 43 -7.16 1.89 -6.54
N ILE A 44 -7.31 0.61 -6.94
CA ILE A 44 -8.18 -0.33 -6.23
C ILE A 44 -7.62 -0.64 -4.84
N ALA A 45 -6.31 -0.92 -4.72
CA ALA A 45 -5.70 -1.24 -3.42
C ALA A 45 -5.81 -0.07 -2.43
N GLY A 46 -5.58 1.15 -2.91
CA GLY A 46 -5.75 2.36 -2.10
C GLY A 46 -7.21 2.57 -1.67
N PHE A 47 -8.16 2.38 -2.59
CA PHE A 47 -9.58 2.51 -2.30
C PHE A 47 -10.05 1.48 -1.26
N VAL A 48 -9.76 0.18 -1.46
CA VAL A 48 -10.17 -0.90 -0.55
C VAL A 48 -9.66 -0.63 0.87
N LYS A 49 -8.39 -0.27 1.01
CA LYS A 49 -7.80 0.04 2.32
C LYS A 49 -8.55 1.14 3.08
N ILE A 50 -8.96 2.20 2.38
CA ILE A 50 -9.70 3.30 3.00
C ILE A 50 -11.16 2.90 3.25
N ALA A 51 -11.79 2.22 2.30
CA ALA A 51 -13.16 1.75 2.44
C ALA A 51 -13.32 0.80 3.64
N ASP A 52 -12.41 -0.16 3.82
CA ASP A 52 -12.38 -1.08 4.96
C ASP A 52 -12.23 -0.30 6.28
N ALA A 53 -11.30 0.65 6.34
CA ALA A 53 -11.11 1.49 7.51
C ALA A 53 -12.35 2.36 7.83
N MET A 54 -13.05 2.86 6.81
CA MET A 54 -14.29 3.61 6.99
C MET A 54 -15.43 2.72 7.51
N LEU A 55 -15.54 1.49 7.01
CA LEU A 55 -16.53 0.51 7.49
C LEU A 55 -16.27 0.12 8.94
N ASP A 56 -15.00 -0.08 9.31
CA ASP A 56 -14.59 -0.41 10.68
C ASP A 56 -14.89 0.70 11.68
N GLN A 57 -14.78 1.97 11.26
CA GLN A 57 -15.11 3.14 12.10
C GLN A 57 -16.61 3.42 12.16
N GLY A 58 -17.42 2.80 11.29
CA GLY A 58 -18.85 3.04 11.18
C GLY A 58 -19.21 4.44 10.66
N VAL A 59 -20.49 4.80 10.79
CA VAL A 59 -20.95 6.16 10.49
C VAL A 59 -20.69 7.04 11.70
N VAL A 60 -19.69 7.92 11.59
CA VAL A 60 -19.35 8.96 12.56
C VAL A 60 -19.92 10.32 12.17
#